data_AF-A0A7J4JRT1-F1
#
_entry.id   AF-A0A7J4JRT1-F1
#
_cell.length_a   1.000
_cell.length_b   1.000
_cell.length_c   1.000
_cell.angle_alpha   90.00
_cell.angle_beta   90.00
_cell.angle_gamma   90.00
#
_symmetry.space_group_name_H-M   'P 1'
#
loop_
_entity.id
_entity.type
_entity.pdbx_description
1 polymer ?
#
loop_
_entity_poly.entity_id
_entity_poly.type
_entity_poly.pdbx_seq_one_letter_code
_entity_poly.pdbx_strand_id
1 'polypeptide(L)'
;VSDIKFEGSACAICLASASMLTEEIAGKSIERARAFKKEQLLSTLGIDPGPARLKCALLPLKVMKLAVYKYLGKKMTEEDEKLV
;
A
#
# COMPACT_ATOMS: atom_id res chain seq x y z
N VAL A 1 -9.23 6.56 -9.63
CA VAL A 1 -7.92 6.05 -10.10
C VAL A 1 -8.20 5.30 -11.38
N SER A 2 -7.88 5.90 -12.52
CA SER A 2 -8.19 5.34 -13.84
C SER A 2 -7.32 4.13 -14.17
N ASP A 3 -6.03 4.20 -13.81
CA ASP A 3 -5.05 3.14 -13.98
C ASP A 3 -4.01 3.23 -12.86
N ILE A 4 -3.40 2.11 -12.49
CA ILE A 4 -2.35 2.03 -11.46
C ILE A 4 -1.35 0.95 -11.84
N LYS A 5 -0.06 1.29 -11.78
CA LYS A 5 1.05 0.38 -12.08
C LYS A 5 2.12 0.53 -11.02
N PHE A 6 2.85 -0.55 -10.77
CA PHE A 6 4.01 -0.57 -9.89
C PHE A 6 5.20 -1.20 -10.60
N GLU A 7 6.39 -0.76 -10.21
CA GLU A 7 7.66 -1.36 -10.61
C GLU A 7 8.55 -1.40 -9.37
N GLY A 8 9.32 -2.48 -9.21
CA GLY A 8 10.26 -2.60 -8.11
C GLY A 8 10.91 -3.98 -8.06
N SER A 9 12.11 -4.03 -7.47
CA SER A 9 12.82 -5.27 -7.16
C SER A 9 12.74 -5.53 -5.66
N ALA A 10 11.97 -6.56 -5.27
CA ALA A 10 11.74 -6.90 -3.88
C ALA A 10 11.50 -8.41 -3.72
N CYS A 11 11.33 -8.88 -2.48
CA CYS A 11 10.96 -10.26 -2.23
C CYS A 11 9.53 -10.58 -2.70
N ALA A 12 9.24 -11.87 -2.90
CA ALA A 12 7.94 -12.33 -3.41
C ALA A 12 6.73 -11.79 -2.62
N ILE A 13 6.84 -11.66 -1.29
CA ILE A 13 5.76 -11.11 -0.44
C ILE A 13 5.49 -9.66 -0.81
N CYS A 14 6.53 -8.84 -1.00
CA CYS A 14 6.36 -7.43 -1.34
C CYS A 14 5.75 -7.26 -2.73
N LEU A 15 6.17 -8.06 -3.72
CA LEU A 15 5.56 -8.04 -5.06
C LEU A 15 4.10 -8.51 -5.03
N ALA A 16 3.79 -9.58 -4.28
CA ALA A 16 2.43 -10.05 -4.12
C ALA A 16 1.54 -8.99 -3.44
N SER A 17 2.02 -8.39 -2.34
CA SER A 17 1.34 -7.28 -1.67
C SER A 17 1.11 -6.09 -2.60
N ALA A 18 2.08 -5.75 -3.45
CA ALA A 18 1.95 -4.67 -4.42
C ALA A 18 0.90 -4.98 -5.50
N SER A 19 0.93 -6.20 -6.07
CA SER A 19 -0.06 -6.65 -7.06
C SER A 19 -1.48 -6.57 -6.50
N MET A 20 -1.70 -7.20 -5.35
CA MET A 20 -3.01 -7.21 -4.70
C MET A 20 -3.48 -5.80 -4.34
N LEU A 21 -2.57 -4.94 -3.88
CA LEU A 21 -2.90 -3.54 -3.58
C LEU A 21 -3.31 -2.77 -4.85
N THR A 22 -2.61 -2.98 -5.97
CA THR A 22 -2.96 -2.31 -7.22
C THR A 22 -4.31 -2.76 -7.77
N GLU A 23 -4.62 -4.05 -7.69
CA GLU A 23 -5.94 -4.59 -8.07
C GLU A 23 -7.05 -4.02 -7.17
N GLU A 24 -6.78 -3.91 -5.87
CA GLU A 24 -7.74 -3.36 -4.91
C GLU A 24 -8.01 -1.86 -5.09
N ILE A 25 -7.12 -1.11 -5.74
CA ILE A 25 -7.25 0.36 -5.86
C ILE A 25 -7.60 0.79 -7.28
N ALA A 26 -7.33 -0.04 -8.29
CA ALA A 26 -7.74 0.18 -9.66
C ALA A 26 -9.25 0.49 -9.75
N GLY A 27 -9.62 1.56 -10.45
CA GLY A 27 -11.02 1.99 -10.61
C GLY A 27 -11.65 2.68 -9.38
N LYS A 28 -11.02 2.65 -8.19
CA LYS A 28 -11.58 3.27 -6.97
C LYS A 28 -11.22 4.76 -6.85
N SER A 29 -11.87 5.49 -5.94
CA SER A 29 -11.59 6.91 -5.71
C SER A 29 -10.24 7.13 -4.98
N ILE A 30 -9.67 8.33 -5.12
CA ILE A 30 -8.42 8.70 -4.42
C ILE A 30 -8.62 8.66 -2.90
N GLU A 31 -9.82 9.02 -2.43
CA GLU A 31 -10.19 8.95 -1.02
C GLU A 31 -10.16 7.51 -0.49
N ARG A 32 -10.62 6.55 -1.30
CA ARG A 32 -10.54 5.13 -0.97
C ARG A 32 -9.09 4.65 -0.86
N ALA A 33 -8.22 5.08 -1.77
CA ALA A 33 -6.79 4.77 -1.70
C ALA A 33 -6.16 5.35 -0.42
N ARG A 34 -6.52 6.57 -0.05
CA ARG A 34 -6.04 7.20 1.20
C ARG A 34 -6.54 6.49 2.45
N ALA A 35 -7.80 6.06 2.46
CA ALA A 35 -8.43 5.37 3.58
C ALA A 35 -8.01 3.90 3.72
N PHE A 36 -7.26 3.35 2.74
CA PHE A 36 -6.82 1.96 2.77
C PHE A 36 -5.86 1.73 3.95
N LYS A 37 -6.12 0.69 4.74
CA LYS A 37 -5.38 0.39 5.98
C LYS A 37 -4.58 -0.90 5.88
N LYS A 38 -3.61 -1.04 6.79
CA LYS A 38 -2.74 -2.22 6.88
C LYS A 38 -3.55 -3.50 7.10
N GLU A 39 -4.62 -3.45 7.89
CA GLU A 39 -5.45 -4.62 8.19
C GLU A 39 -6.14 -5.16 6.94
N GLN A 40 -6.56 -4.28 6.02
CA GLN A 40 -7.16 -4.70 4.76
C GLN A 40 -6.12 -5.40 3.88
N LEU A 41 -4.90 -4.86 3.78
CA LEU A 41 -3.83 -5.49 2.99
C LEU A 41 -3.48 -6.88 3.53
N LEU A 42 -3.33 -7.01 4.85
CA LEU A 42 -3.00 -8.28 5.51
C LEU A 42 -4.13 -9.30 5.35
N SER A 43 -5.39 -8.85 5.44
CA SER A 43 -6.54 -9.69 5.18
C SER A 43 -6.58 -10.18 3.73
N THR A 44 -6.23 -9.34 2.75
CA THR A 44 -6.17 -9.71 1.33
C THR A 44 -5.04 -10.70 1.05
N LEU A 45 -3.88 -10.53 1.70
CA LEU A 45 -2.76 -11.47 1.60
C LEU A 45 -3.07 -12.85 2.18
N GLY A 46 -4.04 -12.95 3.11
CA GLY A 46 -4.45 -14.22 3.72
C GLY A 46 -3.35 -14.89 4.57
N ILE A 47 -2.25 -14.19 4.81
CA ILE A 47 -1.12 -14.66 5.61
C ILE A 47 -0.78 -13.62 6.67
N ASP A 48 -0.32 -14.08 7.83
CA ASP A 48 0.40 -13.23 8.77
C ASP A 48 1.90 -13.39 8.48
N PRO A 49 2.56 -12.37 7.88
CA PRO A 49 3.98 -12.45 7.54
C PRO A 49 4.90 -12.48 8.78
N GLY A 50 4.35 -12.42 10.00
CA GLY A 50 5.10 -12.30 11.24
C GLY A 50 5.83 -10.96 11.37
N PRO A 51 6.35 -10.64 12.56
CA PRO A 51 6.94 -9.33 12.85
C PRO A 51 8.16 -9.00 11.97
N ALA A 52 8.92 -10.01 11.53
CA ALA A 52 10.10 -9.81 10.70
C ALA A 52 9.80 -9.40 9.25
N ARG A 53 8.67 -9.85 8.67
CA ARG A 53 8.30 -9.56 7.26
C ARG A 53 7.12 -8.60 7.14
N LEU A 54 6.55 -8.16 8.27
CA LEU A 54 5.48 -7.17 8.30
C LEU A 54 5.84 -5.89 7.54
N LYS A 55 7.06 -5.36 7.75
CA LYS A 55 7.53 -4.16 7.05
C LYS A 55 7.61 -4.34 5.53
N CYS A 56 7.98 -5.53 5.06
CA CYS A 56 8.02 -5.86 3.63
C CYS A 56 6.61 -5.90 3.03
N ALA A 57 5.63 -6.48 3.74
CA ALA A 57 4.24 -6.53 3.29
C ALA A 57 3.59 -5.13 3.29
N LEU A 58 3.98 -4.24 4.21
CA LEU A 58 3.43 -2.89 4.32
C LEU A 58 4.12 -1.84 3.45
N LEU A 59 5.28 -2.16 2.86
CA LEU A 59 6.03 -1.23 2.01
C LEU A 59 5.20 -0.71 0.82
N PRO A 60 4.46 -1.53 0.05
CA PRO A 60 3.65 -1.04 -1.07
C PRO A 60 2.54 -0.08 -0.62
N LEU A 61 1.93 -0.34 0.53
CA LEU A 61 0.90 0.54 1.09
C LEU A 61 1.45 1.93 1.40
N LYS A 62 2.64 1.98 2.00
CA LYS A 62 3.34 3.24 2.27
C LYS A 62 3.66 4.01 0.98
N VAL A 63 4.21 3.32 -0.03
CA VAL A 63 4.57 3.93 -1.32
C VAL A 63 3.32 4.48 -2.03
N MET A 64 2.21 3.73 -2.03
CA MET A 64 0.94 4.18 -2.60
C MET A 64 0.43 5.44 -1.90
N LYS A 65 0.45 5.47 -0.57
CA LYS A 65 0.04 6.65 0.19
C LYS A 65 0.92 7.85 -0.13
N LEU A 66 2.24 7.68 -0.16
CA LEU A 66 3.18 8.73 -0.58
C LEU A 66 2.84 9.27 -1.98
N ALA A 67 2.53 8.38 -2.95
CA ALA A 67 2.14 8.80 -4.29
C ALA A 67 0.85 9.63 -4.27
N VAL A 68 -0.17 9.19 -3.51
CA VAL A 68 -1.44 9.91 -3.36
C VAL A 68 -1.25 11.26 -2.66
N TYR A 69 -0.48 11.33 -1.57
CA TYR A 69 -0.20 12.57 -0.85
C TYR A 69 0.59 13.56 -1.72
N LYS A 70 1.58 13.06 -2.47
CA LYS A 70 2.36 13.85 -3.43
C LYS A 70 1.46 14.40 -4.55
N TYR A 71 0.52 13.60 -5.06
CA TYR A 71 -0.46 14.04 -6.06
C TYR A 71 -1.40 15.13 -5.52
N LEU A 72 -1.86 15.01 -4.26
CA LEU A 72 -2.78 15.95 -3.63
C LEU A 72 -2.09 17.21 -3.08
N GLY A 73 -0.75 17.29 -3.08
CA GLY A 73 0.01 18.38 -2.47
C GLY A 73 -0.20 18.51 -0.95
N LYS A 74 -0.63 17.43 -0.28
CA LYS A 74 -0.89 17.41 1.17
C LYS A 74 0.23 16.71 1.92
N LYS A 75 0.51 17.14 3.15
CA LYS A 75 1.42 16.42 4.05
C LYS A 75 0.82 15.07 4.44
N MET A 76 1.67 14.06 4.51
CA MET A 76 1.31 12.73 5.00
C MET A 76 0.89 12.82 6.48
N THR A 77 -0.06 12.01 6.91
CA THR A 77 -0.50 11.99 8.31
C THR A 77 0.52 11.23 9.17
N GLU A 78 0.61 11.54 10.46
CA GLU A 78 1.52 10.86 11.39
C GLU A 78 1.30 9.34 11.46
N GLU A 79 0.05 8.88 11.28
CA GLU A 79 -0.28 7.45 11.19
C GLU A 79 0.34 6.78 9.97
N ASP A 80 0.40 7.49 8.84
CA ASP A 80 0.98 7.01 7.60
C ASP A 80 2.51 7.10 7.60
N GLU A 81 3.07 8.06 8.34
CA GLU A 81 4.52 8.13 8.62
C GLU A 81 5.00 7.00 9.52
N LYS A 82 4.23 6.60 10.53
CA LYS A 82 4.59 5.49 11.45
C LYS A 82 4.61 4.10 10.79
N LEU A 83 4.29 3.99 9.50
CA LEU A 83 4.45 2.75 8.73
C LEU A 83 5.92 2.40 8.40
N VAL A 84 6.91 3.24 8.76
CA VAL A 84 8.37 3.02 8.57
C VAL A 84 8.98 2.16 9.68
#